data_AF-A0A7W0X056-F1
#
_entry.id   AF-A0A7W0X056-F1
#
_cell.length_a   1.000
_cell.length_b   1.000
_cell.length_c   1.000
_cell.angle_alpha   90.00
_cell.angle_beta   90.00
_cell.angle_gamma   90.00
#
_symmetry.space_group_name_H-M   'P 1'
#
loop_
_entity.id
_entity.type
_entity.pdbx_description
1 polymer ?
#
loop_
_entity_poly.entity_id
_entity_poly.type
_entity_poly.pdbx_seq_one_letter_code
_entity_poly.pdbx_strand_id
1 'polypeptide(L)'
;MTTGGTGALVIGSASSGYQALAAGDNALLFPYVIEDGTAWETGYGTYTSSGTSFARTTRNASSTGSALNVTTAAFLYIDWTATIAQSAERASRGFISGCELAWVSASAIDSGPGKVHIEGL
;
A
#
# COMPACT_ATOMS: atom_id res chain seq x y z
N MET A 1 18.43 -0.74 -11.02
CA MET A 1 18.09 0.65 -11.43
C MET A 1 19.08 1.15 -12.48
N THR A 2 18.80 2.21 -13.25
CA THR A 2 19.78 2.81 -14.19
C THR A 2 20.55 3.97 -13.58
N THR A 3 19.91 4.73 -12.68
CA THR A 3 20.56 5.76 -11.85
C THR A 3 20.00 5.69 -10.43
N GLY A 4 20.87 5.81 -9.44
CA GLY A 4 20.52 5.81 -8.02
C GLY A 4 20.81 7.14 -7.33
N GLY A 5 21.07 7.08 -6.02
CA GLY A 5 21.34 8.23 -5.16
C GLY A 5 20.30 8.39 -4.05
N THR A 6 20.32 9.56 -3.40
CA THR A 6 19.34 9.92 -2.36
C THR A 6 18.08 10.61 -2.91
N GLY A 7 18.03 10.90 -4.21
CA GLY A 7 16.93 11.61 -4.87
C GLY A 7 15.93 10.69 -5.56
N ALA A 8 15.33 11.22 -6.63
CA ALA A 8 14.52 10.44 -7.57
C ALA A 8 15.41 9.42 -8.30
N LEU A 9 14.83 8.25 -8.54
CA LEU A 9 15.52 7.10 -9.11
C LEU A 9 15.14 6.96 -10.57
N VAL A 10 16.06 6.51 -11.41
CA VAL A 10 15.73 6.16 -12.81
C VAL A 10 15.57 4.65 -12.91
N ILE A 11 14.37 4.24 -13.34
CA ILE A 11 13.95 2.85 -13.38
C ILE A 11 14.35 2.24 -14.72
N GLY A 12 15.05 1.11 -14.66
CA GLY A 12 15.47 0.35 -15.82
C GLY A 12 14.45 -0.71 -16.23
N SER A 13 14.91 -1.67 -17.02
CA SER A 13 14.14 -2.89 -17.29
C SER A 13 13.92 -3.68 -16.00
N ALA A 14 12.79 -4.41 -15.93
CA ALA A 14 12.56 -5.35 -14.84
C ALA A 14 13.59 -6.48 -14.86
N SER A 15 13.82 -7.03 -13.66
CA SER A 15 14.56 -8.28 -13.52
C SER A 15 13.73 -9.45 -14.05
N SER A 16 14.42 -10.52 -14.46
CA SER A 16 13.75 -11.73 -14.96
C SER A 16 12.74 -12.27 -13.94
N GLY A 17 11.53 -12.59 -14.40
CA GLY A 17 10.43 -13.07 -13.55
C GLY A 17 9.58 -11.96 -12.90
N TYR A 18 9.92 -10.69 -13.08
CA TYR A 18 9.17 -9.55 -12.53
C TYR A 18 8.54 -8.69 -13.62
N GLN A 19 7.42 -8.04 -13.30
CA GLN A 19 6.79 -7.07 -14.18
C GLN A 19 7.54 -5.73 -14.12
N ALA A 20 7.74 -5.09 -15.27
CA ALA A 20 8.27 -3.74 -15.33
C ALA A 20 7.30 -2.74 -14.73
N LEU A 21 7.80 -1.79 -13.92
CA LEU A 21 6.98 -0.72 -13.37
C LEU A 21 6.35 0.15 -14.47
N ALA A 22 6.96 0.21 -15.65
CA ALA A 22 6.42 0.84 -16.84
C ALA A 22 5.09 0.24 -17.35
N ALA A 23 4.72 -0.97 -16.91
CA ALA A 23 3.42 -1.58 -17.20
C ALA A 23 2.37 -1.30 -16.12
N GLY A 24 2.75 -0.64 -15.02
CA GLY A 24 1.83 -0.20 -13.97
C GLY A 24 1.22 1.18 -14.27
N ASP A 25 0.50 1.72 -13.29
CA ASP A 25 -0.11 3.04 -13.41
C ASP A 25 0.93 4.17 -13.44
N ASN A 26 0.59 5.23 -14.15
CA ASN A 26 1.44 6.42 -14.28
C ASN A 26 1.01 7.53 -13.32
N ALA A 27 1.97 8.22 -12.73
CA ALA A 27 1.78 9.39 -11.86
C ALA A 27 0.90 9.13 -10.62
N LEU A 28 0.73 7.86 -10.22
CA LEU A 28 0.07 7.48 -8.98
C LEU A 28 1.09 7.19 -7.88
N LEU A 29 0.59 7.18 -6.64
CA LEU A 29 1.38 6.89 -5.45
C LEU A 29 1.41 5.38 -5.19
N PHE A 30 2.60 4.81 -5.11
CA PHE A 30 2.84 3.40 -4.84
C PHE A 30 3.51 3.23 -3.48
N PRO A 31 3.05 2.30 -2.63
CA PRO A 31 3.86 1.84 -1.51
C PRO A 31 5.05 1.04 -2.05
N TYR A 32 6.24 1.34 -1.57
CA TYR A 32 7.47 0.71 -2.06
C TYR A 32 8.34 0.13 -0.96
N VAL A 33 9.16 -0.82 -1.38
CA VAL A 33 10.35 -1.31 -0.68
C VAL A 33 11.54 -1.20 -1.64
N ILE A 34 12.64 -0.62 -1.16
CA ILE A 34 13.94 -0.64 -1.82
C ILE A 34 14.87 -1.52 -1.01
N GLU A 35 15.58 -2.43 -1.69
CA GLU A 35 16.63 -3.26 -1.10
C GLU A 35 17.95 -3.01 -1.85
N ASP A 36 19.01 -2.70 -1.11
CA ASP A 36 20.36 -2.48 -1.63
C ASP A 36 21.38 -3.20 -0.74
N GLY A 37 21.75 -4.42 -1.16
CA GLY A 37 22.47 -5.35 -0.31
C GLY A 37 21.64 -5.72 0.92
N THR A 38 22.13 -5.38 2.12
CA THR A 38 21.41 -5.61 3.39
C THR A 38 20.65 -4.36 3.87
N ALA A 39 20.82 -3.23 3.20
CA ALA A 39 20.12 -2.00 3.54
C ALA A 39 18.75 -1.96 2.86
N TRP A 40 17.77 -1.40 3.55
CA TRP A 40 16.40 -1.32 3.04
C TRP A 40 15.75 0.01 3.38
N GLU A 41 14.80 0.41 2.55
CA GLU A 41 13.94 1.58 2.78
C GLU A 41 12.52 1.28 2.32
N THR A 42 11.53 1.73 3.10
CA THR A 42 10.12 1.63 2.75
C THR A 42 9.47 3.00 2.73
N GLY A 43 8.49 3.18 1.85
CA GLY A 43 7.80 4.45 1.78
C GLY A 43 6.69 4.49 0.75
N TYR A 44 6.36 5.69 0.32
CA TYR A 44 5.47 5.97 -0.80
C TYR A 44 6.20 6.78 -1.85
N GLY A 45 6.03 6.41 -3.11
CA GLY A 45 6.68 7.08 -4.22
C GLY A 45 5.82 7.11 -5.46
N THR A 46 6.16 8.01 -6.37
CA THR A 46 5.41 8.24 -7.60
C THR A 46 6.27 7.87 -8.79
N TYR A 47 5.75 6.97 -9.62
CA TYR A 47 6.37 6.61 -10.89
C TYR A 47 5.83 7.49 -12.02
N THR A 48 6.74 8.11 -12.79
CA THR A 48 6.43 8.85 -14.00
C THR A 48 7.05 8.13 -15.19
N SER A 49 6.18 7.57 -16.03
CA SER A 49 6.55 6.79 -17.23
C SER A 49 7.37 7.62 -18.21
N SER A 50 7.01 8.90 -18.38
CA SER A 50 7.84 9.85 -19.11
C SER A 50 9.13 10.10 -18.32
N GLY A 51 10.26 9.65 -18.86
CA GLY A 51 11.56 9.73 -18.18
C GLY A 51 11.83 8.61 -17.17
N THR A 52 10.93 7.62 -17.04
CA THR A 52 11.12 6.42 -16.19
C THR A 52 11.55 6.74 -14.75
N SER A 53 11.03 7.83 -14.18
CA SER A 53 11.49 8.37 -12.90
C SER A 53 10.60 7.87 -11.77
N PHE A 54 11.21 7.44 -10.66
CA PHE A 54 10.52 7.14 -9.42
C PHE A 54 10.92 8.14 -8.34
N ALA A 55 10.02 9.04 -8.00
CA ALA A 55 10.22 10.00 -6.93
C ALA A 55 9.82 9.39 -5.58
N ARG A 56 10.73 9.38 -4.61
CA ARG A 56 10.46 8.90 -3.24
C ARG A 56 9.73 9.98 -2.43
N THR A 57 8.43 10.10 -2.65
CA THR A 57 7.56 11.16 -2.09
C THR A 57 7.54 11.20 -0.57
N THR A 58 7.50 10.03 0.09
CA THR A 58 7.52 9.94 1.55
C THR A 58 8.31 8.71 1.97
N ARG A 59 9.14 8.84 3.01
CA ARG A 59 9.85 7.73 3.63
C ARG A 59 9.15 7.35 4.93
N ASN A 60 8.78 6.08 5.05
CA ASN A 60 8.21 5.54 6.28
C ASN A 60 9.32 5.03 7.22
N ALA A 61 10.27 4.26 6.69
CA ALA A 61 11.36 3.70 7.47
C ALA A 61 12.58 3.40 6.58
N SER A 62 13.76 3.32 7.19
CA SER A 62 15.01 2.95 6.54
C SER A 62 15.93 2.29 7.56
N SER A 63 16.66 1.27 7.13
CA SER A 63 17.65 0.57 7.96
C SER A 63 18.83 1.46 8.37
N THR A 64 19.01 2.60 7.71
CA THR A 64 20.09 3.57 7.99
C THR A 64 19.63 4.77 8.81
N GLY A 65 18.33 4.85 9.13
CA GLY A 65 17.73 6.02 9.78
C GLY A 65 17.63 7.28 8.89
N SER A 66 18.16 7.23 7.66
CA SER A 66 18.17 8.31 6.68
C SER A 66 17.72 7.82 5.30
N ALA A 67 17.63 8.73 4.33
CA ALA A 67 17.35 8.35 2.95
C ALA A 67 18.44 7.41 2.46
N LEU A 68 18.06 6.24 1.95
CA LEU A 68 19.01 5.29 1.39
C LEU A 68 19.69 5.93 0.17
N ASN A 69 21.02 5.84 0.11
CA ASN A 69 21.79 6.23 -1.06
C ASN A 69 21.84 5.03 -2.01
N VAL A 70 20.83 4.96 -2.88
CA VAL A 70 20.53 3.76 -3.66
C VAL A 70 21.56 3.57 -4.76
N THR A 71 22.06 2.36 -4.94
CA THR A 71 22.97 1.98 -6.02
C THR A 71 22.19 1.48 -7.24
N THR A 72 22.88 1.31 -8.37
CA THR A 72 22.26 0.69 -9.56
C THR A 72 21.95 -0.79 -9.40
N ALA A 73 22.58 -1.46 -8.41
CA ALA A 73 22.35 -2.86 -8.07
C ALA A 73 21.09 -3.07 -7.22
N ALA A 74 20.52 -2.00 -6.66
CA ALA A 74 19.33 -2.08 -5.83
C ALA A 74 18.09 -2.52 -6.61
N PHE A 75 17.18 -3.15 -5.88
CA PHE A 75 15.85 -3.53 -6.35
C PHE A 75 14.79 -2.62 -5.74
N LEU A 76 13.78 -2.28 -6.53
CA LEU A 76 12.57 -1.57 -6.11
C LEU A 76 11.38 -2.49 -6.34
N TYR A 77 10.60 -2.69 -5.29
CA TYR A 77 9.38 -3.47 -5.30
C TYR A 77 8.21 -2.59 -4.90
N ILE A 78 7.05 -2.85 -5.51
CA ILE A 78 5.78 -2.32 -5.00
C ILE A 78 5.24 -3.35 -4.03
N ASP A 79 5.02 -2.96 -2.78
CA ASP A 79 4.61 -3.88 -1.72
C ASP A 79 3.46 -3.30 -0.89
N TRP A 80 2.37 -4.07 -0.81
CA TRP A 80 1.22 -3.72 0.00
C TRP A 80 1.39 -4.33 1.39
N THR A 81 1.84 -3.51 2.33
CA THR A 81 1.96 -3.94 3.72
C THR A 81 0.61 -4.35 4.31
N ALA A 82 0.62 -5.26 5.28
CA ALA A 82 -0.58 -5.71 5.99
C ALA A 82 -1.39 -4.53 6.59
N THR A 83 -0.70 -3.48 7.03
CA THR A 83 -1.33 -2.26 7.53
C THR A 83 -2.19 -1.58 6.46
N ILE A 84 -1.70 -1.47 5.22
CA ILE A 84 -2.46 -0.85 4.13
C ILE A 84 -3.67 -1.71 3.79
N ALA A 85 -3.50 -3.03 3.69
CA ALA A 85 -4.59 -3.96 3.42
C ALA A 85 -5.71 -3.87 4.48
N GLN A 86 -5.36 -3.90 5.76
CA GLN A 86 -6.32 -3.75 6.87
C GLN A 86 -6.98 -2.36 6.89
N SER A 87 -6.25 -1.33 6.46
CA SER A 87 -6.79 0.03 6.37
C SER A 87 -7.83 0.12 5.25
N ALA A 88 -7.56 -0.50 4.10
CA ALA A 88 -8.50 -0.59 2.99
C ALA A 88 -9.76 -1.39 3.38
N GLU A 89 -9.61 -2.51 4.08
CA GLU A 89 -10.75 -3.27 4.63
C GLU A 89 -11.57 -2.42 5.60
N ARG A 90 -10.92 -1.71 6.52
CA ARG A 90 -11.62 -0.85 7.48
C ARG A 90 -12.40 0.27 6.78
N ALA A 91 -11.84 0.84 5.72
CA ALA A 91 -12.47 1.89 4.92
C ALA A 91 -13.65 1.36 4.08
N SER A 92 -13.65 0.08 3.70
CA SER A 92 -14.76 -0.54 2.97
C SER A 92 -15.92 -0.98 3.85
N ARG A 93 -15.74 -1.03 5.18
CA ARG A 93 -16.83 -1.29 6.13
C ARG A 93 -17.77 -0.09 6.21
N GLY A 94 -19.02 -0.26 5.81
CA GLY A 94 -20.08 0.73 6.02
C GLY A 94 -20.40 0.87 7.51
N PHE A 95 -20.22 2.07 8.06
CA PHE A 95 -20.70 2.42 9.40
C PHE A 95 -21.98 3.23 9.26
N ILE A 96 -23.06 2.81 9.90
CA ILE A 96 -24.26 3.64 10.05
C ILE A 96 -24.18 4.30 11.42
N SER A 97 -23.79 5.58 11.44
CA SER A 97 -23.72 6.39 12.65
C SER A 97 -25.09 6.98 12.98
N GLY A 98 -25.48 7.00 14.25
CA GLY A 98 -26.74 7.60 14.70
C GLY A 98 -27.96 6.69 14.63
N CYS A 99 -27.80 5.40 14.32
CA CYS A 99 -28.89 4.43 14.50
C CYS A 99 -28.91 3.90 15.94
N GLU A 100 -30.10 3.90 16.55
CA GLU A 100 -30.39 3.19 17.78
C GLU A 100 -31.06 1.85 17.45
N LEU A 101 -30.53 0.76 17.99
CA LEU A 101 -31.22 -0.53 18.00
C LEU A 101 -32.25 -0.50 19.14
N ALA A 102 -33.46 -0.05 18.82
CA ALA A 102 -34.57 -0.01 19.76
C ALA A 102 -35.32 -1.35 19.78
N TRP A 103 -35.41 -1.96 20.96
CA TRP A 103 -36.15 -3.19 21.20
C TRP A 103 -37.60 -2.85 21.54
N VAL A 104 -38.53 -3.16 20.64
CA VAL A 104 -39.96 -2.80 20.81
C VAL A 104 -40.87 -3.96 21.23
N SER A 105 -40.40 -5.22 21.25
CA SER A 105 -41.11 -6.34 21.90
C SER A 105 -40.25 -7.62 22.08
N ALA A 106 -40.77 -8.59 22.85
CA ALA A 106 -40.10 -9.68 23.55
C ALA A 106 -39.50 -10.85 22.71
N SER A 107 -39.21 -10.65 21.42
CA SER A 107 -38.56 -11.68 20.59
C SER A 107 -37.06 -11.41 20.57
N ALA A 108 -36.24 -12.39 20.97
CA ALA A 108 -34.79 -12.24 21.05
C ALA A 108 -34.16 -11.84 19.69
N ILE A 109 -33.11 -11.02 19.72
CA ILE A 109 -32.17 -10.90 18.60
C ILE A 109 -31.33 -12.18 18.62
N ASP A 110 -31.54 -13.05 17.64
CA ASP A 110 -30.60 -14.12 17.37
C ASP A 110 -29.45 -13.56 16.50
N SER A 111 -28.22 -13.76 16.95
CA SER A 111 -27.03 -13.30 16.24
C SER A 111 -26.13 -14.48 15.94
N GLY A 112 -25.75 -14.61 14.66
CA GLY A 112 -24.81 -15.61 14.19
C GLY A 112 -23.71 -15.00 13.32
N PRO A 113 -22.69 -15.79 12.94
CA PRO A 113 -21.59 -15.31 12.10
C PRO A 113 -22.12 -14.72 10.78
N GLY A 114 -21.98 -13.39 10.64
CA GLY A 114 -22.25 -12.67 9.40
C GLY A 114 -23.71 -12.29 9.11
N LYS A 115 -24.67 -12.56 10.01
CA LYS A 115 -26.07 -12.13 9.81
C LYS A 115 -26.76 -11.75 11.12
N VAL A 116 -27.53 -10.67 11.07
CA VAL A 116 -28.62 -10.36 12.00
C VAL A 116 -29.91 -10.58 11.22
N HIS A 117 -30.72 -11.55 11.65
CA HIS A 117 -32.02 -11.83 11.03
C HIS A 117 -33.10 -11.08 11.82
N ILE A 118 -33.85 -10.19 11.17
CA ILE A 118 -35.02 -9.53 11.75
C ILE A 118 -36.24 -10.04 10.98
N GLU A 119 -36.96 -11.00 11.55
CA GLU A 119 -38.25 -11.45 11.01
C GLU A 119 -39.29 -10.35 11.32
N GLY A 120 -39.96 -9.85 10.28
CA GLY A 120 -41.16 -9.01 10.42
C GLY A 120 -42.41 -9.88 10.34
N LEU A 121 -43.42 -9.55 11.16
CA LEU A 121 -44.77 -10.11 11.04
C LEU A 121 -45.44 -9.73 9.72
#